data_AF-A0AAV7XJ54-F1
#
_entry.id   AF-A0AAV7XJ54-F1
#
_cell.length_a   1.000
_cell.length_b   1.000
_cell.length_c   1.000
_cell.angle_alpha   90.00
_cell.angle_beta   90.00
_cell.angle_gamma   90.00
#
_symmetry.space_group_name_H-M   'P 1'
#
loop_
_entity.id
_entity.type
_entity.pdbx_description
1 polymer ?
#
loop_
_entity_poly.entity_id
_entity_poly.type
_entity_poly.pdbx_seq_one_letter_code
_entity_poly.pdbx_strand_id
1 'polypeptide(L)'
;MPFASAEFSCHLANLGVQQNVAPPNTHFCVGAAGKAVGRIKTQLHLLSNTEGTNWFPILSRAVYNLNKSVIPDIKCSPFVALHGFTPRLCIDNFLPPVRNRELHDKMRQQALDREQLRVDLVHYRSKMKRHYDARHPPVEFQPGDLTNP
;
A
#
# COMPACT_ATOMS: atom_id res chain seq x y z
N MET A 1 17.16 9.11 15.58
CA MET A 1 16.08 8.65 14.67
C MET A 1 16.41 9.14 13.26
N PRO A 2 16.70 8.26 12.29
CA PRO A 2 17.19 8.67 10.96
C PRO A 2 16.19 9.56 10.21
N PHE A 3 14.88 9.34 10.41
CA PHE A 3 13.83 10.14 9.77
C PHE A 3 13.53 11.46 10.49
N ALA A 4 14.16 11.78 11.63
CA ALA A 4 13.93 13.04 12.35
C ALA A 4 15.16 13.96 12.32
N SER A 5 16.16 13.65 11.47
CA SER A 5 17.36 14.48 11.35
C SER A 5 17.04 15.77 10.59
N ALA A 6 17.73 16.85 10.95
CA ALA A 6 17.62 18.13 10.26
C ALA A 6 17.98 18.01 8.76
N GLU A 7 18.96 17.17 8.43
CA GLU A 7 19.35 16.85 7.05
C GLU A 7 18.19 16.26 6.26
N PHE A 8 17.46 15.30 6.84
CA PHE A 8 16.33 14.66 6.19
C PHE A 8 15.15 15.64 6.02
N SER A 9 14.86 16.45 7.03
CA SER A 9 13.80 17.47 6.94
C SER A 9 14.12 18.54 5.89
N CYS A 10 15.38 19.00 5.81
CA CYS A 10 15.84 19.93 4.78
C CYS A 10 15.72 19.32 3.37
N HIS A 11 16.12 18.06 3.21
CA HIS A 11 15.96 17.34 1.95
C HIS A 11 14.49 17.24 1.50
N LEU A 12 13.58 16.91 2.42
CA LEU A 12 12.15 16.84 2.11
C LEU A 12 11.56 18.22 1.77
N ALA A 13 11.97 19.28 2.48
CA ALA A 13 11.55 20.65 2.18
C ALA A 13 11.96 21.08 0.77
N ASN A 14 13.18 20.73 0.34
CA ASN A 14 13.65 21.02 -1.02
C ASN A 14 12.85 20.29 -2.11
N LEU A 15 12.28 19.12 -1.78
CA LEU A 15 11.39 18.36 -2.65
C LEU A 15 9.91 18.80 -2.56
N GLY A 16 9.59 19.78 -1.72
CA GLY A 16 8.21 20.20 -1.44
C GLY A 16 7.37 19.14 -0.72
N VAL A 17 8.02 18.20 -0.02
CA VAL A 17 7.35 17.10 0.68
C VAL A 17 7.15 17.46 2.15
N GLN A 18 5.89 17.43 2.60
CA GLN A 18 5.57 17.60 4.02
C GLN A 18 5.92 16.34 4.82
N GLN A 19 6.68 16.52 5.90
CA GLN A 19 7.01 15.45 6.82
C GLN A 19 5.94 15.30 7.91
N ASN A 20 5.35 14.11 7.99
CA ASN A 20 4.43 13.74 9.07
C ASN A 20 5.10 12.73 9.99
N VAL A 21 5.25 13.07 11.27
CA VAL A 21 5.95 12.24 12.26
C VAL A 21 4.94 11.71 13.27
N ALA A 22 4.97 10.39 13.50
CA ALA A 22 4.18 9.78 14.55
C ALA A 22 4.79 10.07 15.94
N PRO A 23 3.98 10.10 17.00
CA PRO A 23 4.50 10.16 18.37
C PRO A 23 5.53 9.03 18.64
N PRO A 24 6.45 9.25 19.59
CA PRO A 24 7.41 8.22 19.96
C PRO A 24 6.68 6.97 20.50
N ASN A 25 7.23 5.79 20.21
CA ASN A 25 6.74 4.47 20.66
C ASN A 25 5.31 4.09 20.23
N THR A 26 4.66 4.85 19.34
CA THR A 26 3.33 4.53 18.82
C THR A 26 3.38 3.79 17.48
N HIS A 27 3.63 2.48 17.53
CA HIS A 27 3.72 1.62 16.33
C HIS A 27 2.40 1.52 15.53
N PHE A 28 1.26 1.71 16.19
CA PHE A 28 -0.07 1.70 15.56
C PHE A 28 -0.28 2.87 14.58
N CYS A 29 0.39 4.01 14.77
CA CYS A 29 0.31 5.16 13.87
C CYS A 29 0.90 4.89 12.48
N VAL A 30 1.79 3.90 12.36
CA VAL A 30 2.42 3.48 11.10
C VAL A 30 1.93 2.09 10.65
N GLY A 31 0.71 1.72 11.10
CA GLY A 31 0.18 0.37 10.93
C GLY A 31 0.07 -0.11 9.48
N ALA A 32 -0.14 0.80 8.52
CA ALA A 32 -0.17 0.45 7.09
C ALA A 32 1.19 -0.07 6.61
N ALA A 33 2.29 0.61 6.95
CA ALA A 33 3.64 0.17 6.62
C ALA A 33 3.99 -1.13 7.37
N GLY A 34 3.60 -1.24 8.64
CA GLY A 34 3.80 -2.46 9.44
C GLY A 34 3.13 -3.69 8.81
N LYS A 35 1.89 -3.55 8.35
CA LYS A 35 1.16 -4.62 7.62
C LYS A 35 1.86 -4.98 6.31
N ALA A 36 2.33 -3.98 5.55
CA ALA A 36 3.07 -4.22 4.31
C ALA A 36 4.37 -5.00 4.56
N VAL A 37 5.15 -4.61 5.58
CA VAL A 37 6.36 -5.33 6.00
C VAL A 37 6.04 -6.77 6.39
N GLY A 38 4.97 -7.00 7.16
CA GLY A 38 4.51 -8.34 7.52
C GLY A 38 4.25 -9.23 6.30
N ARG A 39 3.53 -8.70 5.30
CA ARG A 39 3.24 -9.43 4.05
C ARG A 39 4.51 -9.72 3.24
N ILE A 40 5.44 -8.78 3.16
CA ILE A 40 6.74 -8.98 2.48
C ILE A 40 7.51 -10.11 3.17
N LYS A 41 7.57 -10.11 4.51
CA LYS A 41 8.23 -11.19 5.28
C LYS A 41 7.61 -12.55 5.01
N THR A 42 6.28 -12.65 4.99
CA THR A 42 5.59 -13.90 4.64
C THR A 42 5.97 -14.37 3.25
N GLN A 43 5.98 -13.46 2.26
CA GLN A 43 6.33 -13.82 0.89
C GLN A 43 7.80 -14.23 0.75
N LEU A 44 8.71 -13.55 1.45
CA LEU A 44 10.12 -13.92 1.51
C LEU A 44 10.29 -15.30 2.15
N HIS A 45 9.58 -15.60 3.24
CA HIS A 45 9.65 -16.91 3.87
C HIS A 45 9.23 -18.05 2.92
N LEU A 46 8.14 -17.83 2.17
CA LEU A 46 7.68 -18.79 1.16
C LEU A 46 8.73 -19.04 0.06
N LEU A 47 9.37 -17.97 -0.43
CA LEU A 47 10.38 -18.07 -1.48
C LEU A 47 11.73 -18.60 -0.96
N SER A 48 12.09 -18.28 0.29
CA SER A 48 13.33 -18.78 0.89
C SER A 48 13.31 -20.28 1.14
N ASN A 49 12.13 -20.86 1.41
CA ASN A 49 11.97 -22.31 1.53
C ASN A 49 12.24 -23.04 0.20
N THR A 50 12.12 -22.36 -0.94
CA THR A 50 12.32 -22.95 -2.28
C THR A 50 13.64 -22.54 -2.95
N GLU A 51 14.15 -21.34 -2.67
CA GLU A 51 15.25 -20.71 -3.42
C GLU A 51 16.48 -20.37 -2.54
N GLY A 52 16.44 -20.70 -1.24
CA GLY A 52 17.54 -20.52 -0.30
C GLY A 52 17.34 -19.38 0.71
N THR A 53 18.20 -19.34 1.73
CA THR A 53 18.06 -18.44 2.89
C THR A 53 18.48 -16.99 2.62
N ASN A 54 19.14 -16.70 1.50
CA ASN A 54 19.52 -15.34 1.13
C ASN A 54 18.29 -14.59 0.58
N TRP A 55 17.74 -13.69 1.38
CA TRP A 55 16.53 -12.94 1.04
C TRP A 55 16.77 -11.82 0.03
N PHE A 56 18.00 -11.33 -0.11
CA PHE A 56 18.28 -10.13 -0.90
C PHE A 56 17.98 -10.32 -2.40
N PRO A 57 18.44 -11.40 -3.07
CA PRO A 57 18.14 -11.65 -4.48
C PRO A 57 16.65 -11.88 -4.76
N ILE A 58 15.92 -12.44 -3.80
CA ILE A 58 14.50 -12.80 -3.94
C ILE A 58 13.54 -11.66 -3.55
N LEU A 59 14.04 -10.55 -2.98
CA LEU A 59 13.20 -9.44 -2.52
C LEU A 59 12.41 -8.80 -3.67
N SER A 60 13.05 -8.54 -4.80
CA SER A 60 12.40 -7.93 -5.96
C SER A 60 11.22 -8.78 -6.46
N ARG A 61 11.41 -10.11 -6.50
CA ARG A 61 10.36 -11.07 -6.86
C ARG A 61 9.26 -11.15 -5.81
N ALA A 62 9.60 -11.11 -4.53
CA ALA A 62 8.62 -11.08 -3.44
C ALA A 62 7.71 -9.85 -3.54
N VAL A 63 8.31 -8.67 -3.77
CA VAL A 63 7.58 -7.40 -3.95
C VAL A 63 6.71 -7.44 -5.20
N TYR A 64 7.24 -7.97 -6.31
CA TYR A 64 6.48 -8.13 -7.55
C TYR A 64 5.25 -9.02 -7.36
N ASN A 65 5.42 -10.19 -6.73
CA ASN A 65 4.31 -11.10 -6.44
C ASN A 65 3.27 -10.43 -5.55
N LEU A 66 3.71 -9.72 -4.50
CA LEU A 66 2.80 -9.01 -3.60
C LEU A 66 2.01 -7.90 -4.30
N ASN A 67 2.62 -7.15 -5.21
CA ASN A 67 1.96 -6.10 -5.98
C ASN A 67 0.99 -6.64 -7.03
N LYS A 68 1.18 -7.88 -7.49
CA LYS A 68 0.27 -8.56 -8.43
C LYS A 68 -0.85 -9.33 -7.74
N SER A 69 -0.64 -9.78 -6.52
CA SER A 69 -1.64 -10.54 -5.78
C SER A 69 -2.86 -9.69 -5.42
N VAL A 70 -4.03 -10.26 -5.66
CA VAL A 70 -5.32 -9.63 -5.31
C VAL A 70 -5.44 -9.54 -3.79
N ILE A 71 -5.77 -8.35 -3.30
CA ILE A 71 -6.11 -8.15 -1.90
C ILE A 71 -7.61 -8.43 -1.74
N PRO A 72 -8.04 -9.40 -0.93
CA PRO A 72 -9.44 -9.83 -0.84
C PRO A 72 -10.42 -8.70 -0.53
N ASP A 73 -10.02 -7.80 0.36
CA ASP A 73 -10.85 -6.70 0.86
C ASP A 73 -11.24 -5.67 -0.20
N ILE A 74 -10.34 -5.42 -1.16
CA ILE A 74 -10.55 -4.47 -2.25
C ILE A 74 -10.74 -5.17 -3.60
N LYS A 75 -10.70 -6.52 -3.60
CA LYS A 75 -10.81 -7.41 -4.78
C LYS A 75 -9.91 -7.01 -5.95
N CYS A 76 -8.81 -6.32 -5.67
CA CYS A 76 -7.89 -5.73 -6.65
C CYS A 76 -6.45 -5.86 -6.18
N SER A 77 -5.49 -5.92 -7.11
CA SER A 77 -4.07 -5.91 -6.77
C SER A 77 -3.55 -4.47 -6.66
N PRO A 78 -2.53 -4.20 -5.82
CA PRO A 78 -1.91 -2.87 -5.75
C PRO A 78 -1.46 -2.34 -7.11
N PHE A 79 -0.95 -3.21 -7.98
CA PHE A 79 -0.54 -2.82 -9.33
C PHE A 79 -1.72 -2.31 -10.16
N VAL A 80 -2.84 -3.05 -10.17
CA VAL A 80 -4.05 -2.63 -10.90
C VAL A 80 -4.63 -1.36 -10.28
N ALA A 81 -4.60 -1.21 -8.96
CA ALA A 81 -5.06 0.00 -8.30
C ALA A 81 -4.26 1.25 -8.68
N LEU A 82 -2.94 1.09 -8.82
CA LEU A 82 -2.04 2.19 -9.17
C LEU A 82 -2.10 2.54 -10.67
N HIS A 83 -2.03 1.51 -11.53
CA HIS A 83 -1.83 1.68 -12.97
C HIS A 83 -3.13 1.56 -13.79
N GLY A 84 -4.16 0.93 -13.25
CA GLY A 84 -5.44 0.71 -13.94
C GLY A 84 -5.46 -0.44 -14.94
N PHE A 85 -4.41 -1.25 -15.00
CA PHE A 85 -4.35 -2.40 -15.91
C PHE A 85 -3.62 -3.57 -15.26
N THR A 86 -3.88 -4.78 -15.76
CA THR A 86 -3.18 -5.99 -15.32
C THR A 86 -1.80 -6.07 -15.97
N PRO A 87 -0.75 -6.33 -15.18
CA PRO A 87 0.62 -6.39 -15.70
C PRO A 87 0.78 -7.57 -16.65
N ARG A 88 1.31 -7.31 -17.85
CA ARG A 88 1.55 -8.36 -18.85
C ARG A 88 2.50 -9.43 -18.31
N LEU A 89 2.16 -10.68 -18.55
CA LEU A 89 3.01 -11.84 -18.34
C LEU A 89 3.83 -12.10 -19.61
N CYS A 90 4.96 -12.82 -19.48
CA CYS A 90 5.78 -13.16 -20.64
C CYS A 90 4.99 -13.93 -21.72
N ILE A 91 3.97 -14.69 -21.31
CA ILE A 91 3.07 -15.41 -22.23
C ILE A 91 2.17 -14.48 -23.05
N ASP A 92 1.90 -13.27 -22.55
CA ASP A 92 1.06 -12.29 -23.26
C ASP A 92 1.76 -11.71 -24.49
N ASN A 93 3.08 -11.90 -24.62
CA ASN A 93 3.84 -11.49 -25.80
C ASN A 93 3.51 -12.33 -27.04
N PHE A 94 2.90 -13.51 -26.86
CA PHE A 94 2.46 -14.37 -27.97
C PHE A 94 1.04 -14.04 -28.44
N LEU A 95 0.35 -13.10 -27.80
CA LEU A 95 -1.00 -12.70 -28.18
C LEU A 95 -0.96 -11.79 -29.42
N PRO A 96 -1.90 -11.96 -30.37
CA PRO A 96 -1.99 -11.09 -31.54
C PRO A 96 -2.28 -9.64 -31.15
N PRO A 97 -1.78 -8.65 -31.92
CA PRO A 97 -2.00 -7.24 -31.63
C PRO A 97 -3.48 -6.88 -31.68
N VAL A 98 -3.95 -6.17 -30.64
CA VAL A 98 -5.33 -5.69 -30.52
C VAL A 98 -5.59 -4.55 -31.50
N ARG A 99 -6.74 -4.56 -32.20
CA ARG A 99 -7.10 -3.51 -33.17
C ARG A 99 -7.38 -2.18 -32.46
N ASN A 100 -7.00 -1.06 -33.09
CA ASN A 100 -7.03 0.30 -32.48
C ASN A 100 -8.38 0.74 -31.89
N ARG A 101 -9.53 0.33 -32.46
CA ARG A 101 -10.85 0.74 -31.94
C ARG A 101 -11.18 0.09 -30.59
N GLU A 102 -10.84 -1.19 -30.44
CA GLU A 102 -11.00 -1.93 -29.17
C GLU A 102 -10.07 -1.39 -28.08
N LEU A 103 -8.94 -0.79 -28.46
CA LEU A 103 -8.00 -0.19 -27.53
C LEU A 103 -8.60 1.04 -26.85
N HIS A 104 -9.23 1.94 -27.61
CA HIS A 104 -9.83 3.16 -27.06
C HIS A 104 -11.00 2.87 -26.10
N ASP A 105 -11.85 1.90 -26.45
CA ASP A 105 -12.96 1.49 -25.59
C ASP A 105 -12.43 0.83 -24.30
N LYS A 106 -11.39 -0.01 -24.40
CA LYS A 106 -10.71 -0.58 -23.22
C LYS A 106 -10.07 0.49 -22.33
N MET A 107 -9.42 1.49 -22.90
CA MET A 107 -8.83 2.59 -22.13
C MET A 107 -9.90 3.41 -21.40
N ARG A 108 -11.04 3.66 -22.05
CA ARG A 108 -12.17 4.37 -21.42
C ARG A 108 -12.75 3.55 -20.27
N GLN A 109 -12.95 2.25 -20.46
CA GLN A 109 -13.42 1.36 -19.40
C GLN A 109 -12.45 1.32 -18.22
N GLN A 110 -11.14 1.23 -18.48
CA GLN A 110 -10.13 1.27 -17.42
C GLN A 110 -10.15 2.57 -16.62
N ALA A 111 -10.40 3.71 -17.26
CA ALA A 111 -10.53 4.98 -16.56
C ALA A 111 -11.75 4.99 -15.62
N LEU A 112 -12.88 4.44 -16.06
CA LEU A 112 -14.09 4.30 -15.23
C LEU A 112 -13.84 3.35 -14.05
N ASP A 113 -13.22 2.20 -14.30
CA ASP A 113 -12.92 1.21 -13.26
C ASP A 113 -11.97 1.79 -12.19
N ARG A 114 -10.98 2.62 -12.60
CA ARG A 114 -10.10 3.32 -11.66
C ARG A 114 -10.83 4.30 -10.78
N GLU A 115 -11.79 5.04 -11.33
CA GLU A 115 -12.55 6.01 -10.56
C GLU A 115 -13.49 5.31 -9.57
N GLN A 116 -14.14 4.23 -10.01
CA GLN A 116 -14.94 3.38 -9.11
C GLN A 116 -14.08 2.81 -7.98
N LEU A 117 -12.88 2.31 -8.28
CA LEU A 117 -11.96 1.79 -7.28
C LEU A 117 -11.55 2.86 -6.25
N ARG A 118 -11.38 4.12 -6.66
CA ARG A 118 -11.12 5.22 -5.72
C ARG A 118 -12.26 5.41 -4.74
N VAL A 119 -13.50 5.40 -5.24
CA VAL A 119 -14.71 5.51 -4.41
C VAL A 119 -14.79 4.34 -3.42
N ASP A 120 -14.57 3.12 -3.91
CA ASP A 120 -14.61 1.90 -3.10
C ASP A 120 -13.54 1.92 -2.00
N LEU A 121 -12.34 2.41 -2.29
CA LEU A 121 -11.26 2.56 -1.31
C LEU A 121 -11.61 3.56 -0.21
N VAL A 122 -12.26 4.69 -0.54
CA VAL A 122 -12.73 5.66 0.43
C VAL A 122 -13.80 5.05 1.33
N HIS A 123 -14.77 4.33 0.73
CA HIS A 123 -15.80 3.63 1.49
C HIS A 123 -15.19 2.58 2.41
N TYR A 124 -14.27 1.75 1.92
CA TYR A 124 -13.61 0.71 2.69
C TYR A 124 -12.84 1.31 3.89
N ARG A 125 -12.06 2.38 3.66
CA ARG A 125 -11.34 3.09 4.73
C ARG A 125 -12.30 3.64 5.77
N SER A 126 -13.43 4.20 5.35
CA SER A 126 -14.45 4.75 6.24
C SER A 126 -15.11 3.66 7.09
N LYS A 127 -15.41 2.50 6.49
CA LYS A 127 -15.91 1.31 7.20
C LYS A 127 -14.91 0.81 8.24
N MET A 128 -13.63 0.69 7.87
CA MET A 128 -12.57 0.28 8.79
C MET A 128 -12.40 1.25 9.95
N LYS A 129 -12.47 2.57 9.69
CA LYS A 129 -12.45 3.60 10.72
C LYS A 129 -13.62 3.42 11.70
N ARG A 130 -14.85 3.26 11.21
CA ARG A 130 -16.03 3.05 12.07
C ARG A 130 -15.88 1.81 12.96
N HIS A 131 -15.38 0.69 12.42
CA HIS A 131 -15.14 -0.51 13.21
C HIS A 131 -14.06 -0.33 14.28
N TYR A 132 -13.01 0.44 13.97
CA TYR A 132 -11.97 0.77 14.93
C TYR A 132 -12.50 1.67 16.05
N ASP A 133 -13.16 2.77 15.68
CA ASP A 133 -13.72 3.76 16.60
C ASP A 133 -14.78 3.12 17.53
N ALA A 134 -15.58 2.16 17.04
CA ALA A 134 -16.55 1.42 17.86
C ALA A 134 -15.89 0.54 18.95
N ARG A 135 -14.63 0.13 18.78
CA ARG A 135 -13.87 -0.66 19.76
C ARG A 135 -12.95 0.19 20.62
N HIS A 136 -12.73 1.44 20.25
CA HIS A 136 -11.81 2.36 20.90
C HIS A 136 -12.52 3.71 21.09
N PRO A 137 -13.35 3.84 22.14
CA PRO A 137 -14.02 5.11 22.41
C PRO A 137 -12.98 6.22 22.58
N PRO A 138 -13.24 7.43 22.05
CA PRO A 138 -12.30 8.53 22.15
C PRO A 138 -12.10 8.91 23.62
N VAL A 139 -10.84 9.00 24.04
CA VAL A 139 -10.46 9.60 25.31
C VAL A 139 -10.15 11.06 25.03
N GLU A 140 -10.93 11.96 25.60
CA GLU A 140 -10.67 13.40 25.53
C GLU A 140 -9.81 13.78 26.74
N PHE A 141 -8.67 14.41 26.47
CA PHE A 141 -7.81 14.97 27.50
C PHE A 141 -8.05 16.47 27.57
N GLN A 142 -8.27 16.99 28.77
CA GLN A 142 -8.35 18.42 29.02
C GLN A 142 -6.99 18.94 29.53
N PRO A 143 -6.61 20.18 29.19
CA PRO A 143 -5.42 20.80 29.76
C PRO A 143 -5.50 20.81 31.30
N GLY A 144 -4.56 20.14 31.97
CA GLY A 144 -4.54 20.01 33.43
C GLY A 144 -4.82 18.60 33.96
N ASP A 145 -5.22 17.66 33.09
CA ASP A 145 -5.39 16.26 33.47
C ASP A 145 -4.04 15.65 33.90
N LEU A 146 -4.05 14.92 35.02
CA LEU A 146 -2.89 14.17 35.50
C LEU A 146 -2.75 12.89 34.66
N THR A 147 -1.94 12.95 33.61
CA THR A 147 -1.52 11.77 32.86
C THR A 147 -0.30 11.15 33.52
N ASN A 148 -0.35 9.85 33.83
CA ASN A 148 0.81 9.10 34.32
C ASN A 148 1.93 9.17 33.24
N PRO A 149 3.19 9.50 33.60
CA PRO A 149 4.28 9.66 32.63
C PRO A 149 4.67 8.36 31.92
#